data_AF-A0A0F7VL07-F1
#
_entry.id   AF-A0A0F7VL07-F1
#
_cell.length_a   1.000
_cell.length_b   1.000
_cell.length_c   1.000
_cell.angle_alpha   90.00
_cell.angle_beta   90.00
_cell.angle_gamma   90.00
#
_symmetry.space_group_name_H-M   'P 1'
#
loop_
_entity.id
_entity.type
_entity.pdbx_description
1 polymer ?
#
loop_
_entity_poly.entity_id
_entity_poly.type
_entity_poly.pdbx_seq_one_letter_code
_entity_poly.pdbx_strand_id
1 'polypeptide(L)'
;MSTLTPKQRGDLAEQMLPVAANLAVLVHGDGGPDDIADVLAGLDETQKNALIVVLAGLVDPEQPVGKALGWLDFNEHGALTVPSWSEDRSVRELAPEPAEGLADDFVDQVAMHRFVQGMPVEVTDAEFLAAVQQCVGMGMSLADVDHLRRWPRRTTENRVNRLRKQYQRSGREFPSLAQPGTRTFTEAEVVAIRERSAAGVSDREIAMSYGTARETIRSIVRGHRYAQYGGPIRAPRAEKPAKASREYMCGHADESLAARSVEMKEVA
;
A
#
# COMPACT_ATOMS: atom_id res chain seq x y z
N MET A 1 -8.31 -4.51 16.85
CA MET A 1 -6.98 -4.97 16.40
C MET A 1 -6.07 -3.76 16.28
N SER A 2 -4.92 -3.79 16.96
CA SER A 2 -3.98 -2.67 17.04
C SER A 2 -3.60 -2.13 15.65
N THR A 3 -3.54 -0.80 15.51
CA THR A 3 -3.20 -0.09 14.26
C THR A 3 -1.70 -0.14 13.95
N LEU A 4 -1.08 -1.31 14.09
CA LEU A 4 0.33 -1.50 13.74
C LEU A 4 0.48 -1.50 12.23
N THR A 5 1.47 -0.75 11.75
CA THR A 5 1.91 -0.81 10.36
C THR A 5 2.48 -2.20 10.03
N PRO A 6 2.52 -2.62 8.75
CA PRO A 6 3.13 -3.90 8.37
C PRO A 6 4.57 -4.07 8.88
N LYS A 7 5.37 -2.99 8.83
CA LYS A 7 6.73 -2.99 9.36
C LYS A 7 6.76 -3.26 10.87
N GLN A 8 5.95 -2.51 11.63
CA GLN A 8 5.86 -2.71 13.09
C GLN A 8 5.39 -4.12 13.47
N ARG A 9 4.50 -4.74 12.67
CA ARG A 9 4.11 -6.14 12.89
C ARG A 9 5.26 -7.11 12.66
N GLY A 10 6.07 -6.88 11.62
CA GLY A 10 7.27 -7.67 11.35
C GLY A 10 8.30 -7.52 12.45
N ASP A 11 8.62 -6.28 12.84
CA ASP A 11 9.57 -5.99 13.93
C ASP A 11 9.10 -6.63 15.26
N LEU A 12 7.78 -6.58 15.54
CA LEU A 12 7.21 -7.22 16.72
C LEU A 12 7.29 -8.76 16.66
N ALA A 13 7.01 -9.36 15.51
CA ALA A 13 7.14 -10.81 15.35
C ALA A 13 8.58 -11.28 15.57
N GLU A 14 9.57 -10.54 15.05
CA GLU A 14 10.99 -10.81 15.27
C GLU A 14 11.37 -10.69 16.75
N GLN A 15 10.88 -9.66 17.45
CA GLN A 15 11.09 -9.49 18.89
C GLN A 15 10.47 -10.63 19.73
N MET A 16 9.39 -11.25 19.25
CA MET A 16 8.73 -12.36 19.95
C MET A 16 9.40 -13.72 19.70
N LEU A 17 10.32 -13.86 18.75
CA LEU A 17 10.99 -15.14 18.46
C LEU A 17 11.72 -15.74 19.69
N PRO A 18 12.53 -14.99 20.45
CA PRO A 18 13.18 -15.53 21.65
C PRO A 18 12.17 -15.93 22.73
N VAL A 19 11.08 -15.17 22.87
CA VAL A 19 10.01 -15.46 23.83
C VAL A 19 9.26 -16.74 23.45
N ALA A 20 8.95 -16.91 22.16
CA ALA A 20 8.34 -18.12 21.62
C ALA A 20 9.23 -19.35 21.81
N ALA A 21 10.54 -19.21 21.54
CA ALA A 21 11.51 -20.29 21.75
C ALA A 21 11.62 -20.66 23.24
N ASN A 22 11.70 -19.68 24.13
CA ASN A 22 11.71 -19.91 25.58
C ASN A 22 10.44 -20.63 26.03
N LEU A 23 9.28 -20.17 25.58
CA LEU A 23 8.02 -20.79 25.93
C LEU A 23 7.94 -22.23 25.44
N ALA A 24 8.39 -22.51 24.21
CA ALA A 24 8.46 -23.88 23.68
C ALA A 24 9.35 -24.76 24.58
N VAL A 25 10.52 -24.29 24.99
CA VAL A 25 11.44 -25.03 25.87
C VAL A 25 10.81 -25.32 27.23
N LEU A 26 10.20 -24.33 27.89
CA LEU A 26 9.51 -24.52 29.18
C LEU A 26 8.41 -25.58 29.06
N VAL A 27 7.62 -25.48 28.00
CA VAL A 27 6.52 -26.39 27.69
C VAL A 27 7.00 -27.82 27.38
N HIS A 28 8.21 -27.98 26.84
CA HIS A 28 8.82 -29.29 26.56
C HIS A 28 9.49 -29.95 27.77
N GLY A 29 9.30 -29.42 28.98
CA GLY A 29 9.66 -30.10 30.24
C GLY A 29 10.68 -29.37 31.11
N ASP A 30 11.19 -28.22 30.67
CA ASP A 30 12.16 -27.43 31.44
C ASP A 30 11.48 -26.48 32.46
N GLY A 31 10.15 -26.30 32.39
CA GLY A 31 9.40 -25.39 33.25
C GLY A 31 8.05 -25.92 33.72
N GLY A 32 7.55 -25.34 34.81
CA GLY A 32 6.21 -25.59 35.35
C GLY A 32 5.16 -24.58 34.87
N PRO A 33 3.89 -24.74 35.30
CA PRO A 33 2.81 -23.80 34.99
C PRO A 33 3.08 -22.37 35.46
N ASP A 34 3.79 -22.21 36.58
CA ASP A 34 4.15 -20.89 37.13
C ASP A 34 5.17 -20.17 36.25
N ASP A 35 6.17 -20.88 35.71
CA ASP A 35 7.16 -20.29 34.78
C ASP A 35 6.50 -19.82 33.48
N ILE A 36 5.53 -20.60 32.98
CA ILE A 36 4.72 -20.23 31.82
C ILE A 36 3.88 -18.98 32.13
N ALA A 37 3.23 -18.96 33.30
CA ALA A 37 2.41 -17.84 33.74
C ALA A 37 3.24 -16.55 33.87
N ASP A 38 4.46 -16.64 34.41
CA ASP A 38 5.37 -15.51 34.56
C ASP A 38 5.80 -14.93 33.21
N VAL A 39 6.13 -15.79 32.24
CA VAL A 39 6.44 -15.35 30.85
C VAL A 39 5.25 -14.62 30.24
N LEU A 40 4.04 -15.17 30.37
CA LEU A 40 2.82 -14.57 29.80
C LEU A 40 2.38 -13.30 30.53
N ALA A 41 2.64 -13.19 31.84
CA ALA A 41 2.32 -12.01 32.64
C ALA A 41 3.15 -10.79 32.24
N GLY A 42 4.38 -11.00 31.75
CA GLY A 42 5.26 -9.94 31.25
C GLY A 42 4.86 -9.35 29.90
N LEU A 43 3.87 -9.92 29.20
CA LEU A 43 3.46 -9.51 27.86
C LEU A 43 2.15 -8.73 27.87
N ASP A 44 2.11 -7.64 27.11
CA ASP A 44 0.86 -6.95 26.81
C ASP A 44 -0.01 -7.72 25.80
N GLU A 45 -1.25 -7.27 25.61
CA GLU A 45 -2.21 -7.93 24.72
C GLU A 45 -1.74 -7.97 23.25
N THR A 46 -1.00 -6.95 22.80
CA THR A 46 -0.49 -6.88 21.43
C THR A 46 0.65 -7.88 21.24
N GLN A 47 1.55 -7.98 22.23
CA GLN A 47 2.63 -8.96 22.27
C GLN A 47 2.11 -10.39 22.37
N LYS A 48 1.09 -10.66 23.21
CA LYS A 48 0.42 -11.97 23.28
C LYS A 48 -0.15 -12.41 21.94
N ASN A 49 -0.84 -11.51 21.24
CA ASN A 49 -1.35 -11.79 19.90
C ASN A 49 -0.23 -12.08 18.89
N ALA A 50 0.86 -11.31 18.94
CA ALA A 50 2.03 -11.57 18.07
C ALA A 50 2.71 -12.90 18.41
N LEU A 51 2.84 -13.23 19.70
CA LEU A 51 3.42 -14.48 20.19
C LEU A 51 2.64 -15.70 19.66
N ILE A 52 1.30 -15.66 19.66
CA ILE A 52 0.46 -16.73 19.09
C ILE A 52 0.80 -16.95 17.61
N VAL A 53 0.92 -15.88 16.83
CA VAL A 53 1.26 -15.96 15.40
C VAL A 53 2.66 -16.55 15.19
N VAL A 54 3.64 -16.14 16.01
CA VAL A 54 5.01 -16.65 15.91
C VAL A 54 5.07 -18.13 16.29
N LEU A 55 4.43 -18.54 17.39
CA LEU A 55 4.34 -19.94 17.79
C LEU A 55 3.69 -20.79 16.71
N ALA A 56 2.60 -20.32 16.10
CA ALA A 56 1.96 -21.01 14.98
C ALA A 56 2.90 -21.14 13.76
N GLY A 57 3.75 -20.14 13.51
CA GLY A 57 4.74 -20.17 12.43
C GLY A 57 5.93 -21.11 12.66
N LEU A 58 6.20 -21.50 13.91
CA LEU A 58 7.26 -22.48 14.26
C LEU A 58 6.80 -23.93 14.09
N VAL A 59 5.49 -24.18 14.02
CA VAL A 59 4.94 -25.52 13.84
C VAL A 59 5.12 -25.95 12.38
N ASP A 60 5.74 -27.11 12.16
CA ASP A 60 5.76 -27.76 10.85
C ASP A 60 4.34 -28.27 10.53
N PRO A 61 3.65 -27.72 9.51
CA PRO A 61 2.27 -28.13 9.20
C PRO A 61 2.19 -29.54 8.63
N GLU A 62 3.29 -30.09 8.10
CA GLU A 62 3.32 -31.44 7.53
C GLU A 62 3.57 -32.53 8.58
N GLN A 63 3.98 -32.17 9.79
CA GLN A 63 4.26 -33.17 10.82
C GLN A 63 2.96 -33.82 11.33
N PRO A 64 2.99 -35.11 11.69
CA PRO A 64 1.84 -35.79 12.30
C PRO A 64 1.42 -35.11 13.60
N VAL A 65 0.11 -35.05 13.86
CA VAL A 65 -0.43 -34.32 15.01
C VAL A 65 0.00 -34.94 16.33
N GLY A 66 0.06 -36.28 16.40
CA GLY A 66 0.60 -36.98 17.56
C GLY A 66 2.05 -36.61 17.88
N LYS A 67 2.86 -36.24 16.87
CA LYS A 67 4.21 -35.72 17.08
C LYS A 67 4.19 -34.26 17.53
N ALA A 68 3.33 -33.43 16.93
CA ALA A 68 3.18 -32.02 17.29
C ALA A 68 2.71 -31.81 18.75
N LEU A 69 1.83 -32.69 19.23
CA LEU A 69 1.20 -32.63 20.55
C LEU A 69 1.68 -33.73 21.49
N GLY A 70 2.75 -34.46 21.13
CA GLY A 70 3.23 -35.60 21.91
C GLY A 70 3.72 -35.26 23.31
N TRP A 71 3.83 -33.98 23.65
CA TRP A 71 4.18 -33.46 24.97
C TRP A 71 2.95 -33.04 25.81
N LEU A 72 1.74 -33.09 25.23
CA LEU A 72 0.44 -32.81 25.88
C LEU A 72 -0.29 -34.11 26.27
N ASP A 73 0.45 -35.15 26.61
CA ASP A 73 -0.09 -36.48 26.89
C ASP A 73 -0.53 -36.67 28.35
N PHE A 74 -0.55 -35.63 29.18
CA PHE A 74 -1.00 -35.69 30.58
C PHE A 74 -2.38 -35.04 30.77
N ASN A 75 -3.23 -35.67 31.58
CA ASN A 75 -4.46 -35.06 32.07
C ASN A 75 -4.22 -34.16 33.29
N GLU A 76 -5.28 -33.53 33.79
CA GLU A 76 -5.28 -32.70 35.01
C GLU A 76 -4.81 -33.42 36.30
N HIS A 77 -4.66 -34.75 36.25
CA HIS A 77 -4.16 -35.58 37.35
C HIS A 77 -2.74 -36.11 37.09
N GLY A 78 -2.06 -35.64 36.04
CA GLY A 78 -0.72 -36.11 35.67
C GLY A 78 -0.70 -37.55 35.15
N ALA A 79 -1.86 -38.14 34.87
CA ALA A 79 -1.93 -39.45 34.24
C ALA A 79 -1.80 -39.28 32.73
N LEU A 80 -1.03 -40.18 32.10
CA LEU A 80 -0.91 -40.27 30.66
C LEU A 80 -2.28 -40.53 30.03
N THR A 81 -2.94 -39.47 29.57
CA THR A 81 -4.03 -39.57 28.62
C THR A 81 -3.42 -39.36 27.27
N VAL A 82 -3.02 -40.45 26.61
CA VAL A 82 -2.75 -40.41 25.17
C VAL A 82 -4.13 -40.33 24.53
N PRO A 83 -4.61 -39.17 24.04
CA PRO A 83 -5.78 -39.19 23.20
C PRO A 83 -5.44 -40.09 22.01
N SER A 84 -6.42 -40.80 21.45
CA SER A 84 -6.17 -41.69 20.31
C SER A 84 -5.89 -40.87 19.05
N TRP A 85 -4.80 -40.09 19.01
CA TRP A 85 -4.27 -39.41 17.83
C TRP A 85 -3.62 -40.42 16.88
N SER A 86 -4.17 -41.63 16.77
CA SER A 86 -3.77 -42.65 15.80
C SER A 86 -4.08 -42.25 14.36
N GLU A 87 -4.34 -40.97 14.12
CA GLU A 87 -4.44 -40.41 12.79
C GLU A 87 -3.03 -40.01 12.36
N ASP A 88 -2.48 -40.72 11.37
CA ASP A 88 -1.28 -40.32 10.60
C ASP A 88 -1.43 -38.96 9.90
N ARG A 89 -2.54 -38.25 10.16
CA ARG A 89 -2.87 -36.96 9.58
C ARG A 89 -1.92 -35.90 10.08
N SER A 90 -1.50 -35.05 9.14
CA SER A 90 -0.68 -33.90 9.43
C SER A 90 -1.50 -32.80 10.13
N VAL A 91 -0.81 -31.86 10.78
CA VAL A 91 -1.44 -30.65 11.34
C VAL A 91 -2.24 -29.91 10.26
N ARG A 92 -1.75 -29.88 9.02
CA ARG A 92 -2.44 -29.30 7.86
C ARG A 92 -3.78 -29.96 7.58
N GLU A 93 -3.85 -31.29 7.62
CA GLU A 93 -5.07 -32.03 7.31
C GLU A 93 -6.15 -31.90 8.39
N LEU A 94 -5.76 -31.62 9.64
CA LEU A 94 -6.69 -31.30 10.72
C LEU A 94 -7.19 -29.86 10.69
N ALA A 95 -6.41 -28.94 10.10
CA ALA A 95 -6.89 -27.58 9.93
C ALA A 95 -8.19 -27.62 9.12
N PRO A 96 -9.27 -26.93 9.56
CA PRO A 96 -10.47 -26.85 8.75
C PRO A 96 -10.06 -26.31 7.39
N GLU A 97 -10.55 -26.94 6.31
CA GLU A 97 -10.37 -26.38 4.98
C GLU A 97 -10.78 -24.90 5.06
N PRO A 98 -9.91 -23.98 4.62
CA PRO A 98 -10.21 -22.56 4.72
C PRO A 98 -11.55 -22.38 4.05
N ALA A 99 -12.56 -21.98 4.83
CA ALA A 99 -13.96 -22.03 4.42
C ALA A 99 -14.06 -21.56 2.97
N GLU A 100 -14.39 -22.49 2.05
CA GLU A 100 -14.54 -22.17 0.64
C GLU A 100 -15.55 -21.02 0.56
N GLY A 101 -15.06 -19.80 0.30
CA GLY A 101 -15.84 -18.59 0.53
C GLY A 101 -15.32 -17.66 1.61
N LEU A 102 -13.99 -17.50 1.77
CA LEU A 102 -13.51 -16.12 1.95
C LEU A 102 -14.18 -15.33 0.81
N ALA A 103 -15.11 -14.45 1.18
CA ALA A 103 -15.96 -13.78 0.21
C ALA A 103 -15.08 -13.22 -0.92
N ASP A 104 -15.59 -13.19 -2.16
CA ASP A 104 -14.92 -12.58 -3.33
C ASP A 104 -14.34 -11.16 -3.06
N ASP A 105 -14.69 -10.57 -1.91
CA ASP A 105 -14.31 -9.25 -1.43
C ASP A 105 -13.15 -9.28 -0.40
N PHE A 106 -12.51 -10.42 -0.12
CA PHE A 106 -11.30 -10.46 0.72
C PHE A 106 -10.15 -9.73 0.01
N VAL A 107 -9.47 -8.85 0.75
CA VAL A 107 -8.35 -8.05 0.25
C VAL A 107 -7.09 -8.42 1.00
N ASP A 108 -6.13 -9.07 0.33
CA ASP A 108 -4.79 -9.22 0.88
C ASP A 108 -4.10 -7.84 0.93
N GLN A 109 -3.97 -7.32 2.16
CA GLN A 109 -3.34 -6.04 2.46
C GLN A 109 -1.86 -6.01 2.04
N VAL A 110 -1.17 -7.16 2.04
CA VAL A 110 0.23 -7.26 1.61
C VAL A 110 0.33 -7.13 0.10
N ALA A 111 -0.51 -7.86 -0.65
CA ALA A 111 -0.59 -7.73 -2.10
C ALA A 111 -0.95 -6.30 -2.52
N MET A 112 -1.95 -5.71 -1.88
CA MET A 112 -2.34 -4.30 -2.08
C MET A 112 -1.18 -3.34 -1.80
N HIS A 113 -0.46 -3.50 -0.68
CA HIS A 113 0.68 -2.63 -0.36
C HIS A 113 1.81 -2.75 -1.38
N ARG A 114 2.14 -3.98 -1.80
CA ARG A 114 3.14 -4.23 -2.85
C ARG A 114 2.72 -3.61 -4.18
N PHE A 115 1.43 -3.68 -4.52
CA PHE A 115 0.88 -3.06 -5.72
C PHE A 115 1.11 -1.54 -5.73
N VAL A 116 0.76 -0.88 -4.63
CA VAL A 116 0.90 0.57 -4.42
C VAL A 116 2.36 1.01 -4.47
N GLN A 117 3.29 0.17 -4.02
CA GLN A 117 4.74 0.43 -4.12
C GLN A 117 5.31 0.19 -5.53
N GLY A 118 4.48 -0.22 -6.50
CA GLY A 118 4.91 -0.49 -7.87
C GLY A 118 5.62 -1.84 -8.08
N MET A 119 5.60 -2.74 -7.09
CA MET A 119 6.21 -4.06 -7.21
C MET A 119 5.33 -5.03 -8.01
N PRO A 120 5.89 -5.92 -8.86
CA PRO A 120 5.10 -6.92 -9.57
C PRO A 120 4.40 -7.84 -8.57
N VAL A 121 3.08 -7.92 -8.64
CA VAL A 121 2.23 -8.73 -7.77
C VAL A 121 0.96 -9.08 -8.53
N GLU A 122 0.52 -10.32 -8.43
CA GLU A 122 -0.79 -10.75 -8.91
C GLU A 122 -1.83 -10.28 -7.91
N VAL A 123 -2.86 -9.61 -8.41
CA VAL A 123 -3.94 -9.05 -7.58
C VAL A 123 -5.29 -9.45 -8.13
N THR A 124 -6.16 -9.89 -7.23
CA THR A 124 -7.57 -10.12 -7.52
C THR A 124 -8.25 -8.80 -7.90
N ASP A 125 -9.48 -8.89 -8.40
CA ASP A 125 -10.24 -7.69 -8.78
C ASP A 125 -10.63 -6.83 -7.56
N ALA A 126 -10.87 -7.45 -6.39
CA ALA A 126 -11.10 -6.74 -5.12
C ALA A 126 -9.83 -6.05 -4.63
N GLU A 127 -8.69 -6.76 -4.61
CA GLU A 127 -7.39 -6.20 -4.22
C GLU A 127 -6.95 -5.06 -5.14
N PHE A 128 -7.14 -5.23 -6.45
CA PHE A 128 -6.86 -4.20 -7.44
C PHE A 128 -7.68 -2.93 -7.15
N LEU A 129 -8.98 -3.07 -6.86
CA LEU A 129 -9.84 -1.93 -6.61
C LEU A 129 -9.46 -1.21 -5.32
N ALA A 130 -9.16 -1.94 -4.26
CA ALA A 130 -8.66 -1.39 -2.99
C ALA A 130 -7.31 -0.66 -3.20
N ALA A 131 -6.40 -1.24 -3.97
CA ALA A 131 -5.11 -0.62 -4.27
C ALA A 131 -5.27 0.66 -5.11
N VAL A 132 -6.16 0.67 -6.11
CA VAL A 132 -6.47 1.87 -6.89
C VAL A 132 -7.10 2.95 -6.02
N GLN A 133 -8.02 2.58 -5.12
CA GLN A 133 -8.61 3.51 -4.16
C GLN A 133 -7.54 4.17 -3.28
N GLN A 134 -6.57 3.38 -2.80
CA GLN A 134 -5.44 3.90 -2.02
C GLN A 134 -4.55 4.85 -2.85
N CYS A 135 -4.20 4.48 -4.09
CA CYS A 135 -3.46 5.34 -5.03
C CYS A 135 -4.18 6.68 -5.25
N VAL A 136 -5.49 6.64 -5.50
CA VAL A 136 -6.32 7.84 -5.68
C VAL A 136 -6.39 8.67 -4.40
N GLY A 137 -6.47 8.03 -3.23
CA GLY A 137 -6.39 8.70 -1.94
C GLY A 137 -5.06 9.43 -1.71
N MET A 138 -3.97 8.93 -2.29
CA MET A 138 -2.66 9.61 -2.32
C MET A 138 -2.56 10.70 -3.41
N GLY A 139 -3.65 10.99 -4.11
CA GLY A 139 -3.72 12.02 -5.15
C GLY A 139 -3.22 11.58 -6.53
N MET A 140 -2.99 10.28 -6.75
CA MET A 140 -2.61 9.76 -8.06
C MET A 140 -3.83 9.71 -8.99
N SER A 141 -3.64 10.05 -10.27
CA SER A 141 -4.63 9.77 -11.30
C SER A 141 -4.55 8.30 -11.75
N LEU A 142 -5.59 7.79 -12.43
CA LEU A 142 -5.54 6.44 -13.00
C LEU A 142 -4.42 6.27 -14.03
N ALA A 143 -4.06 7.34 -14.74
CA ALA A 143 -2.92 7.34 -15.65
C ALA A 143 -1.57 7.27 -14.91
N ASP A 144 -1.46 7.89 -13.72
CA ASP A 144 -0.27 7.74 -12.88
C ASP A 144 -0.12 6.32 -12.36
N VAL A 145 -1.23 5.62 -12.10
CA VAL A 145 -1.21 4.18 -11.75
C VAL A 145 -0.70 3.35 -12.92
N ASP A 146 -1.14 3.61 -14.17
CA ASP A 146 -0.59 2.94 -15.35
C ASP A 146 0.93 3.19 -15.47
N HIS A 147 1.38 4.43 -15.25
CA HIS A 147 2.79 4.78 -15.27
C HIS A 147 3.59 4.07 -14.16
N LEU A 148 3.06 4.04 -12.94
CA LEU A 148 3.65 3.32 -11.80
C LEU A 148 3.85 1.84 -12.14
N ARG A 149 2.85 1.22 -12.79
CA ARG A 149 2.87 -0.20 -13.18
C ARG A 149 3.57 -0.48 -14.51
N ARG A 150 4.04 0.56 -15.20
CA ARG A 150 4.58 0.48 -16.57
C ARG A 150 3.61 -0.20 -17.55
N TRP A 151 2.32 -0.03 -17.33
CA TRP A 151 1.29 -0.55 -18.21
C TRP A 151 1.04 0.38 -19.39
N PRO A 152 0.46 -0.13 -20.50
CA PRO A 152 -0.08 0.71 -21.55
C PRO A 152 -1.08 1.73 -20.98
N ARG A 153 -1.20 2.88 -21.65
CA ARG A 153 -2.14 3.94 -21.25
C ARG A 153 -3.58 3.41 -21.22
N ARG A 154 -4.35 3.85 -20.21
CA ARG A 154 -5.76 3.51 -19.96
C ARG A 154 -6.01 2.07 -19.53
N THR A 155 -4.98 1.30 -19.19
CA THR A 155 -5.15 -0.08 -18.69
C THR A 155 -5.97 -0.08 -17.40
N THR A 156 -5.59 0.77 -16.44
CA THR A 156 -6.27 0.90 -15.15
C THR A 156 -7.70 1.41 -15.32
N GLU A 157 -7.90 2.44 -16.16
CA GLU A 157 -9.23 2.99 -16.47
C GLU A 157 -10.17 1.92 -17.07
N ASN A 158 -9.69 1.16 -18.05
CA ASN A 158 -10.45 0.09 -18.67
C ASN A 158 -10.81 -1.01 -17.67
N ARG A 159 -9.86 -1.42 -16.81
CA ARG A 159 -10.11 -2.43 -15.78
C ARG A 159 -11.14 -1.93 -14.75
N VAL A 160 -11.02 -0.69 -14.27
CA VAL A 160 -11.99 -0.05 -13.37
C VAL A 160 -13.39 0.01 -14.00
N ASN A 161 -13.49 0.42 -15.28
CA ASN A 161 -14.77 0.48 -15.98
C ASN A 161 -15.40 -0.91 -16.16
N ARG A 162 -14.59 -1.94 -16.40
CA ARG A 162 -15.05 -3.34 -16.43
C ARG A 162 -15.62 -3.76 -15.07
N LEU A 163 -14.91 -3.47 -13.99
CA LEU A 163 -15.35 -3.78 -12.62
C LEU A 163 -16.63 -3.04 -12.24
N ARG A 164 -16.74 -1.76 -12.60
CA ARG A 164 -17.96 -0.99 -12.38
C ARG A 164 -19.18 -1.65 -13.03
N LYS A 165 -19.05 -2.13 -14.27
CA LYS A 165 -20.12 -2.87 -14.96
C LYS A 165 -20.43 -4.19 -14.27
N GLN A 166 -19.41 -4.90 -13.78
CA GLN A 166 -19.59 -6.16 -13.05
C GLN A 166 -20.36 -5.95 -11.74
N TYR A 167 -19.97 -4.96 -10.94
CA TYR A 167 -20.66 -4.58 -9.70
C TYR A 167 -22.11 -4.18 -9.95
N GLN A 168 -22.34 -3.38 -11.00
CA GLN A 168 -23.70 -2.99 -11.40
C GLN A 168 -24.56 -4.22 -11.76
N ARG A 169 -24.01 -5.21 -12.47
CA ARG A 169 -24.74 -6.44 -12.82
C ARG A 169 -25.03 -7.32 -11.61
N SER A 170 -24.16 -7.34 -10.61
CA SER A 170 -24.37 -8.10 -9.37
C SER A 170 -25.21 -7.35 -8.33
N GLY A 171 -25.68 -6.13 -8.62
CA GLY A 171 -26.43 -5.31 -7.69
C GLY A 171 -25.60 -4.81 -6.50
N ARG A 172 -24.26 -4.87 -6.59
CA ARG A 172 -23.35 -4.36 -5.57
C ARG A 172 -23.02 -2.89 -5.83
N GLU A 173 -22.86 -2.13 -4.75
CA GLU A 173 -22.40 -0.74 -4.85
C GLU A 173 -20.91 -0.70 -5.17
N PHE A 174 -20.53 0.07 -6.20
CA PHE A 174 -19.14 0.21 -6.60
C PHE A 174 -18.41 1.18 -5.65
N PRO A 175 -17.27 0.77 -5.04
CA PRO A 175 -16.47 1.64 -4.20
C PRO A 175 -16.14 2.98 -4.85
N SER A 176 -16.34 4.07 -4.11
CA SER A 176 -16.03 5.40 -4.61
C SER A 176 -14.52 5.52 -4.83
N LEU A 177 -14.15 5.73 -6.09
CA LEU A 177 -12.81 6.15 -6.51
C LEU A 177 -12.74 7.66 -6.72
N ALA A 178 -13.66 8.43 -6.12
CA ALA A 178 -13.57 9.87 -6.19
C ALA A 178 -12.23 10.29 -5.60
N GLN A 179 -11.46 11.07 -6.36
CA GLN A 179 -10.37 11.84 -5.77
C GLN A 179 -10.98 12.61 -4.59
N PRO A 180 -10.31 12.63 -3.42
CA PRO A 180 -10.78 13.44 -2.31
C PRO A 180 -11.14 14.81 -2.87
N GLY A 181 -12.42 15.19 -2.68
CA GLY A 181 -13.04 16.32 -3.38
C GLY A 181 -12.11 17.54 -3.34
N THR A 182 -12.17 18.39 -4.36
CA THR A 182 -11.22 19.50 -4.51
C THR A 182 -11.15 20.28 -3.21
N ARG A 183 -10.09 20.08 -2.43
CA ARG A 183 -9.94 20.69 -1.10
C ARG A 183 -10.19 22.19 -1.24
N THR A 184 -11.16 22.69 -0.49
CA THR A 184 -11.38 24.12 -0.36
C THR A 184 -10.29 24.67 0.55
N PHE A 185 -9.66 25.75 0.14
CA PHE A 185 -8.63 26.42 0.92
C PHE A 185 -9.23 27.62 1.63
N THR A 186 -8.89 27.77 2.90
CA THR A 186 -9.20 28.97 3.67
C THR A 186 -8.38 30.16 3.16
N GLU A 187 -8.82 31.38 3.47
CA GLU A 187 -8.09 32.60 3.11
C GLU A 187 -6.64 32.57 3.65
N ALA A 188 -6.47 32.21 4.92
CA ALA A 188 -5.17 32.13 5.57
C ALA A 188 -4.23 31.11 4.89
N GLU A 189 -4.73 29.93 4.50
CA GLU A 189 -3.93 28.93 3.78
C GLU A 189 -3.51 29.44 2.39
N VAL A 190 -4.39 30.13 1.67
CA VAL A 190 -4.07 30.69 0.34
C VAL A 190 -2.99 31.75 0.45
N VAL A 191 -3.08 32.65 1.43
CA VAL A 191 -2.06 33.67 1.69
C VAL A 191 -0.72 33.00 2.04
N ALA A 192 -0.72 32.00 2.94
CA ALA A 192 0.49 31.27 3.31
C ALA A 192 1.11 30.50 2.12
N ILE A 193 0.30 29.91 1.23
CA ILE A 193 0.76 29.27 0.00
C ILE A 193 1.46 30.28 -0.91
N ARG A 194 0.87 31.46 -1.09
CA ARG A 194 1.42 32.55 -1.92
C ARG A 194 2.72 33.11 -1.34
N GLU A 195 2.77 33.33 -0.03
CA GLU A 195 3.99 33.78 0.66
C GLU A 195 5.13 32.78 0.55
N ARG A 196 4.89 31.48 0.78
CA ARG A 196 5.93 30.44 0.60
C ARG A 196 6.44 30.37 -0.84
N SER A 197 5.53 30.53 -1.81
CA SER A 197 5.89 30.60 -3.22
C SER A 197 6.74 31.84 -3.55
N ALA A 198 6.40 33.00 -2.98
CA ALA A 198 7.17 34.24 -3.14
C ALA A 198 8.55 34.15 -2.49
N ALA A 199 8.67 33.36 -1.41
CA ALA A 199 9.95 33.00 -0.79
C ALA A 199 10.78 31.99 -1.63
N GLY A 200 10.30 31.57 -2.80
CA GLY A 200 11.02 30.70 -3.72
C GLY A 200 10.84 29.20 -3.49
N VAL A 201 9.97 28.78 -2.57
CA VAL A 201 9.65 27.35 -2.34
C VAL A 201 8.97 26.78 -3.58
N SER A 202 9.33 25.55 -3.97
CA SER A 202 8.79 24.94 -5.18
C SER A 202 7.32 24.56 -5.04
N ASP A 203 6.55 24.66 -6.13
CA ASP A 203 5.13 24.28 -6.15
C ASP A 203 4.91 22.82 -5.69
N ARG A 204 5.90 21.94 -5.91
CA ARG A 204 5.86 20.54 -5.49
C ARG A 204 5.96 20.38 -3.98
N GLU A 205 6.89 21.09 -3.34
CA GLU A 205 7.05 21.05 -1.87
C GLU A 205 5.83 21.63 -1.17
N ILE A 206 5.30 22.75 -1.68
CA ILE A 206 4.06 23.33 -1.15
C ILE A 206 2.91 22.32 -1.30
N ALA A 207 2.76 21.69 -2.47
CA ALA A 207 1.73 20.69 -2.72
C ALA A 207 1.81 19.50 -1.76
N MET A 208 3.02 19.00 -1.46
CA MET A 208 3.23 17.94 -0.47
C MET A 208 2.83 18.39 0.94
N SER A 209 3.16 19.63 1.34
CA SER A 209 2.80 20.15 2.67
C SER A 209 1.30 20.33 2.90
N TYR A 210 0.53 20.58 1.85
CA TYR A 210 -0.93 20.77 1.92
C TYR A 210 -1.73 19.55 1.44
N GLY A 211 -1.07 18.44 1.07
CA GLY A 211 -1.73 17.23 0.58
C GLY A 211 -2.63 17.50 -0.63
N THR A 212 -2.16 18.28 -1.60
CA THR A 212 -2.95 18.64 -2.79
C THR A 212 -2.14 18.45 -4.08
N ALA A 213 -2.82 18.49 -5.23
CA ALA A 213 -2.16 18.41 -6.53
C ALA A 213 -1.31 19.66 -6.81
N ARG A 214 -0.14 19.47 -7.45
CA ARG A 214 0.76 20.58 -7.84
C ARG A 214 0.07 21.64 -8.70
N GLU A 215 -0.83 21.22 -9.59
CA GLU A 215 -1.55 22.15 -10.48
C GLU A 215 -2.53 23.04 -9.70
N THR A 216 -3.11 22.52 -8.60
CA THR A 216 -3.92 23.31 -7.67
C THR A 216 -3.08 24.42 -7.03
N ILE A 217 -1.90 24.08 -6.50
CA ILE A 217 -0.98 25.10 -5.95
C ILE A 217 -0.57 26.11 -7.01
N ARG A 218 -0.22 25.66 -8.22
CA ARG A 218 0.12 26.58 -9.33
C ARG A 218 -1.04 27.53 -9.65
N SER A 219 -2.26 27.03 -9.66
CA SER A 219 -3.47 27.83 -9.90
C SER A 219 -3.70 28.87 -8.79
N ILE A 220 -3.49 28.49 -7.52
CA ILE A 220 -3.58 29.38 -6.35
C ILE A 220 -2.52 30.48 -6.41
N VAL A 221 -1.26 30.10 -6.67
CA VAL A 221 -0.09 31.00 -6.69
C VAL A 221 -0.16 32.03 -7.83
N ARG A 222 -0.78 31.67 -8.95
CA ARG A 222 -1.02 32.58 -10.09
C ARG A 222 -2.29 33.41 -9.96
N GLY A 223 -3.07 33.22 -8.90
CA GLY A 223 -4.33 33.93 -8.70
C GLY A 223 -5.46 33.48 -9.62
N HIS A 224 -5.34 32.37 -10.34
CA HIS A 224 -6.45 31.80 -11.13
C HIS A 224 -7.55 31.25 -10.24
N ARG A 225 -7.17 30.70 -9.08
CA ARG A 225 -8.09 30.29 -8.01
C ARG A 225 -7.90 31.18 -6.79
N TYR A 226 -9.02 31.44 -6.12
CA TYR A 226 -9.06 32.27 -4.91
C TYR A 226 -8.47 33.67 -5.15
N ALA A 227 -8.85 34.31 -6.27
CA ALA A 227 -8.38 35.65 -6.63
C ALA A 227 -8.81 36.71 -5.60
N GLN A 228 -9.92 36.46 -4.89
CA GLN A 228 -10.45 37.34 -3.85
C GLN A 228 -9.59 37.38 -2.57
N TYR A 229 -8.75 36.37 -2.34
CA TYR A 229 -7.83 36.37 -1.19
C TYR A 229 -6.55 37.12 -1.55
N GLY A 230 -5.93 37.78 -0.57
CA GLY A 230 -4.73 38.62 -0.79
C GLY A 230 -3.41 37.85 -1.02
N GLY A 231 -2.29 38.53 -0.81
CA GLY A 231 -0.95 37.95 -0.88
C GLY A 231 -0.25 38.05 -2.25
N PRO A 232 1.05 37.75 -2.32
CA PRO A 232 1.86 37.95 -3.52
C PRO A 232 1.49 36.96 -4.62
N ILE A 233 1.05 37.49 -5.77
CA ILE A 233 0.76 36.68 -6.95
C ILE A 233 2.02 36.55 -7.80
N ARG A 234 2.38 35.31 -8.15
CA ARG A 234 3.53 35.06 -9.02
C ARG A 234 3.21 35.60 -10.42
N ALA A 235 4.04 36.54 -10.89
CA ALA A 235 3.91 37.08 -12.24
C ALA A 235 3.87 35.95 -13.28
N PRO A 236 3.09 36.09 -14.36
CA PRO A 236 3.13 35.16 -15.47
C PRO A 236 4.58 35.05 -15.94
N ARG A 237 5.04 33.81 -16.15
CA ARG A 237 6.38 33.58 -16.69
C ARG A 237 6.44 34.32 -18.03
N ALA A 238 7.31 35.31 -18.15
CA ALA A 238 7.56 36.00 -19.40
C ALA A 238 7.70 34.96 -20.50
N GLU A 239 7.04 35.20 -21.63
CA GLU A 239 7.01 34.27 -22.75
C GLU A 239 8.43 33.79 -23.02
N LYS A 240 8.60 32.47 -23.22
CA LYS A 240 9.91 31.92 -23.55
C LYS A 240 10.50 32.75 -24.69
N PRO A 241 11.79 33.09 -24.65
CA PRO A 241 12.39 33.95 -25.67
C PRO A 241 12.03 33.39 -27.04
N ALA A 242 11.55 34.29 -27.90
CA ALA A 242 10.96 33.98 -29.19
C ALA A 242 11.83 32.99 -29.97
N LYS A 243 11.22 32.24 -30.89
CA LYS A 243 11.87 31.25 -31.77
C LYS A 243 13.24 31.74 -32.29
N ALA A 244 13.35 33.03 -32.62
CA ALA A 244 14.57 33.73 -33.00
C ALA A 244 15.76 33.57 -32.02
N SER A 245 15.54 33.56 -30.70
CA SER A 245 16.61 33.36 -29.71
C SER A 245 17.05 31.89 -29.59
N ARG A 246 16.14 30.94 -29.88
CA ARG A 246 16.53 29.52 -30.01
C ARG A 246 17.27 29.26 -31.32
N GLU A 247 16.83 29.88 -32.41
CA GLU A 247 17.51 29.82 -33.70
C GLU A 247 18.90 30.47 -33.63
N TYR A 248 19.03 31.60 -32.94
CA TYR A 248 20.31 32.30 -32.74
C TYR A 248 21.28 31.57 -31.81
N MET A 249 20.79 30.91 -30.75
CA MET A 249 21.65 30.17 -29.80
C MET A 249 21.97 28.73 -30.23
N CYS A 250 21.15 28.10 -31.08
CA CYS A 250 21.38 26.74 -31.56
C CYS A 250 21.93 26.66 -32.99
N GLY A 251 22.22 27.79 -33.65
CA GLY A 251 23.09 27.90 -34.81
C GLY A 251 22.60 27.30 -36.14
N HIS A 252 21.75 26.28 -36.17
CA HIS A 252 21.40 25.56 -37.40
C HIS A 252 20.01 24.93 -37.33
N ALA A 253 18.93 25.71 -37.42
CA ALA A 253 17.61 25.11 -37.59
C ALA A 253 17.46 24.50 -39.00
N ASP A 254 17.97 25.19 -40.03
CA ASP A 254 17.76 24.79 -41.43
C ASP A 254 18.78 23.75 -41.94
N GLU A 255 19.94 23.59 -41.28
CA GLU A 255 20.95 22.57 -41.63
C GLU A 255 20.98 21.36 -40.68
N SER A 256 20.09 21.32 -39.68
CA SER A 256 20.06 20.17 -38.76
C SER A 256 19.70 18.87 -39.51
N LEU A 257 20.41 17.78 -39.21
CA LEU A 257 20.18 16.46 -39.80
C LEU A 257 18.73 15.97 -39.67
N ALA A 258 17.96 16.50 -38.71
CA ALA A 258 16.54 16.23 -38.56
C ALA A 258 15.68 16.79 -39.72
N ALA A 259 16.01 17.97 -40.25
CA ALA A 259 15.29 18.59 -41.37
C ALA A 259 15.52 17.84 -42.69
N ARG A 260 16.76 17.37 -42.94
CA ARG A 260 17.10 16.58 -44.14
C ARG A 260 16.40 15.22 -44.24
N SER A 261 15.89 14.69 -43.13
CA SER A 261 15.22 13.38 -43.12
C SER A 261 13.78 13.41 -43.64
N VAL A 262 13.18 14.59 -43.83
CA VAL A 262 11.82 14.76 -44.35
C VAL A 262 11.79 14.81 -45.88
N GLU A 263 12.77 15.46 -46.52
CA GLU A 263 12.80 15.59 -47.99
C GLU A 263 13.07 14.27 -48.74
N MET A 264 13.74 13.28 -48.12
CA MET A 264 13.97 11.99 -48.79
C MET A 264 12.73 11.07 -48.84
N LYS A 265 11.59 11.45 -48.24
CA LYS A 265 10.37 10.63 -48.27
C LYS A 265 9.34 11.03 -49.33
N GLU A 266 9.54 12.13 -50.06
CA GLU A 266 8.60 12.58 -51.09
C GLU A 266 9.00 12.22 -52.53
N VAL A 267 10.08 11.45 -52.74
CA VAL A 267 10.58 11.07 -54.09
C VAL A 267 10.49 9.56 -54.36
N ALA A 268 9.47 8.88 -53.83
CA ALA A 268 9.19 7.47 -54.15
C ALA A 268 7.73 7.26 -54.52
#